data_AF-A0A936MQI2-F1
#
_entry.id   AF-A0A936MQI2-F1
#
_cell.length_a   1.000
_cell.length_b   1.000
_cell.length_c   1.000
_cell.angle_alpha   90.00
_cell.angle_beta   90.00
_cell.angle_gamma   90.00
#
_symmetry.space_group_name_H-M   'P 1'
#
loop_
_entity.id
_entity.type
_entity.pdbx_description
1 polymer ?
#
loop_
_entity_poly.entity_id
_entity_poly.type
_entity_poly.pdbx_seq_one_letter_code
_entity_poly.pdbx_strand_id
1 'polypeptide(L)'
;MLVLKVLRGLTRIEIPKDSHGMKSTHAFRTQSVVVASLLLFSAAGFGCSAQKPEPEVASSAAQPGYAQDYPGAVEQVMKDFGREDDDAKTLSSGFSGYDKELKAPDWKLVGDIHRKANDAGRSRAYVDRNEEIEGARAFFTAEQDEIVKKVGGSATYACKQKGADTDLSGTVSRSLSEVVEKQLEKRLRERNAAHEIIDRHRNELSKEDAAKLEVQADQIARASYLVHIAMVEEKVRLRALLEEAEQVKKTLDDYIAEERVHGTKSDKEADKKASDARIERATQAKAQVDGALAQGREMEQKMEERITAAQKRHKEALDALLAVEDKKAKDSGQMK
;
A
#
# COMPACT_ATOMS: atom_id res chain seq x y z
N MET A 1 47.83 -14.01 22.33
CA MET A 1 48.54 -15.29 22.52
C MET A 1 47.61 -16.16 23.36
N LEU A 2 47.19 -17.33 22.82
CA LEU A 2 46.35 -18.38 23.45
C LEU A 2 44.88 -17.99 23.77
N VAL A 3 43.79 -18.70 23.43
CA VAL A 3 43.44 -19.99 22.78
C VAL A 3 41.92 -19.86 22.46
N LEU A 4 41.42 -19.86 21.22
CA LEU A 4 41.05 -20.97 20.32
C LEU A 4 40.51 -22.29 20.95
N LYS A 5 39.23 -22.32 21.33
CA LYS A 5 38.33 -23.50 21.49
C LYS A 5 37.00 -22.91 22.00
N VAL A 6 35.86 -22.98 21.32
CA VAL A 6 35.05 -24.17 21.10
C VAL A 6 34.11 -23.91 19.91
N LEU A 7 34.35 -24.63 18.82
CA LEU A 7 33.39 -24.92 17.75
C LEU A 7 33.24 -26.45 17.78
N ARG A 8 32.04 -26.97 18.03
CA ARG A 8 31.56 -28.28 17.54
C ARG A 8 30.18 -28.59 18.09
N GLY A 9 29.23 -28.80 17.18
CA GLY A 9 28.02 -29.57 17.47
C GLY A 9 26.76 -28.92 16.94
N LEU A 10 26.51 -29.00 15.64
CA LEU A 10 25.17 -29.04 15.07
C LEU A 10 25.22 -29.82 13.75
N THR A 11 25.01 -31.12 13.93
CA THR A 11 24.26 -32.08 13.08
C THR A 11 24.27 -31.90 11.56
N ARG A 12 24.96 -32.88 10.95
CA ARG A 12 24.94 -33.35 9.57
C ARG A 12 23.53 -33.84 9.21
N ILE A 13 22.91 -33.29 8.17
CA ILE A 13 21.72 -33.84 7.51
C ILE A 13 22.21 -34.81 6.44
N GLU A 14 21.92 -36.09 6.61
CA GLU A 14 22.18 -37.14 5.61
C GLU A 14 21.04 -37.18 4.59
N ILE A 15 21.39 -37.07 3.31
CA ILE A 15 20.49 -37.29 2.18
C ILE A 15 20.68 -38.74 1.72
N PRO A 16 19.63 -39.59 1.69
CA PRO A 16 19.73 -40.89 1.06
C PRO A 16 19.65 -40.75 -0.47
N LYS A 17 20.65 -41.33 -1.14
CA LYS A 17 20.71 -41.57 -2.59
C LYS A 17 20.33 -43.02 -2.88
N ASP A 18 19.77 -43.20 -4.07
CA ASP A 18 19.56 -44.44 -4.82
C ASP A 18 18.37 -45.30 -4.38
N SER A 19 17.65 -46.02 -5.25
CA SER A 19 17.41 -46.04 -6.71
C SER A 19 16.47 -47.25 -6.90
N HIS A 20 15.56 -47.24 -7.88
CA HIS A 20 14.92 -48.39 -8.57
C HIS A 20 13.71 -47.78 -9.32
N GLY A 21 13.66 -47.72 -10.65
CA GLY A 21 13.92 -48.80 -11.58
C GLY A 21 12.59 -49.43 -12.01
N MET A 22 11.65 -48.64 -12.58
CA MET A 22 10.38 -49.19 -13.07
C MET A 22 10.42 -49.35 -14.58
N LYS A 23 10.46 -50.61 -15.01
CA LYS A 23 10.51 -51.06 -16.39
C LYS A 23 9.15 -50.91 -17.05
N SER A 24 9.19 -50.36 -18.27
CA SER A 24 8.18 -50.50 -19.32
C SER A 24 7.89 -51.97 -19.62
N THR A 25 6.62 -52.33 -19.75
CA THR A 25 6.02 -53.11 -20.85
C THR A 25 4.60 -53.52 -20.46
N HIS A 26 3.58 -53.07 -21.22
CA HIS A 26 2.48 -53.92 -21.65
C HIS A 26 1.83 -53.31 -22.90
N ALA A 27 2.01 -54.03 -24.01
CA ALA A 27 1.24 -53.91 -25.23
C ALA A 27 -0.14 -54.58 -25.06
N PHE A 28 -1.05 -54.28 -26.00
CA PHE A 28 -2.42 -54.79 -26.29
C PHE A 28 -3.46 -53.65 -26.18
N ARG A 29 -4.34 -53.38 -27.14
CA ARG A 29 -4.68 -54.06 -28.40
C ARG A 29 -5.45 -53.07 -29.27
N THR A 30 -5.14 -53.09 -30.56
CA THR A 30 -5.86 -52.49 -31.68
C THR A 30 -7.32 -52.93 -31.75
N GLN A 31 -8.25 -51.99 -31.99
CA GLN A 31 -9.36 -52.17 -32.93
C GLN A 31 -9.71 -50.83 -33.59
N SER A 32 -9.59 -50.80 -34.91
CA SER A 32 -10.03 -49.74 -35.82
C SER A 32 -11.11 -50.33 -36.73
N VAL A 33 -12.27 -49.69 -36.84
CA VAL A 33 -13.20 -49.61 -37.99
C VAL A 33 -14.06 -48.36 -37.69
N VAL A 34 -13.92 -47.17 -38.29
CA VAL A 34 -14.00 -46.66 -39.68
C VAL A 34 -15.44 -46.52 -40.21
N VAL A 35 -15.68 -45.34 -40.85
CA VAL A 35 -16.79 -44.87 -41.71
C VAL A 35 -17.86 -44.01 -41.01
N ALA A 36 -18.26 -42.81 -41.43
CA ALA A 36 -17.76 -41.76 -42.33
C ALA A 36 -18.75 -40.55 -42.28
N SER A 37 -18.21 -39.34 -42.53
CA SER A 37 -18.86 -38.18 -43.20
C SER A 37 -19.86 -37.27 -42.45
N LEU A 38 -19.40 -36.05 -42.11
CA LEU A 38 -19.87 -34.75 -42.65
C LEU A 38 -18.95 -33.63 -42.08
N LEU A 39 -17.94 -33.18 -42.83
CA LEU A 39 -17.91 -31.90 -43.59
C LEU A 39 -18.11 -30.62 -42.76
N LEU A 40 -17.00 -29.87 -42.67
CA LEU A 40 -16.86 -28.41 -42.74
C LEU A 40 -17.62 -27.54 -41.72
N PHE A 41 -16.90 -27.12 -40.67
CA PHE A 41 -16.95 -25.72 -40.22
C PHE A 41 -15.60 -25.28 -39.66
N SER A 42 -14.79 -24.69 -40.53
CA SER A 42 -13.71 -23.79 -40.15
C SER A 42 -14.35 -22.48 -39.69
N ALA A 43 -14.36 -22.21 -38.39
CA ALA A 43 -14.64 -20.88 -37.85
C ALA A 43 -13.60 -20.55 -36.79
N ALA A 44 -12.92 -19.43 -37.05
CA ALA A 44 -11.95 -18.71 -36.26
C ALA A 44 -11.94 -19.03 -34.75
N GLY A 45 -10.78 -19.49 -34.27
CA GLY A 45 -10.41 -19.40 -32.86
C GLY A 45 -10.20 -17.94 -32.46
N PHE A 46 -11.30 -17.23 -32.21
CA PHE A 46 -11.29 -16.13 -31.25
C PHE A 46 -11.26 -16.78 -29.87
N GLY A 47 -10.06 -17.01 -29.35
CA GLY A 47 -9.88 -17.24 -27.93
C GLY A 47 -10.29 -15.98 -27.18
N CYS A 48 -11.59 -15.80 -26.97
CA CYS A 48 -12.09 -14.99 -25.87
C CYS A 48 -11.49 -15.62 -24.61
N SER A 49 -10.48 -14.97 -24.04
CA SER A 49 -10.24 -15.13 -22.61
C SER A 49 -11.54 -14.67 -21.96
N ALA A 50 -12.41 -15.61 -21.60
CA ALA A 50 -13.52 -15.33 -20.72
C ALA A 50 -12.93 -14.56 -19.55
N GLN A 51 -13.39 -13.31 -19.36
CA GLN A 51 -13.14 -12.53 -18.16
C GLN A 51 -13.43 -13.52 -17.02
N LYS A 52 -12.39 -13.92 -16.28
CA LYS A 52 -12.59 -14.77 -15.12
C LYS A 52 -13.67 -14.06 -14.30
N PRO A 53 -14.73 -14.77 -13.86
CA PRO A 53 -15.78 -14.14 -13.08
C PRO A 53 -15.09 -13.37 -11.96
N GLU A 54 -15.39 -12.06 -11.88
CA GLU A 54 -14.91 -11.25 -10.77
C GLU A 54 -15.32 -11.97 -9.49
N PRO A 55 -14.45 -12.02 -8.45
CA PRO A 55 -14.83 -12.62 -7.20
C PRO A 55 -16.14 -12.02 -6.69
N GLU A 56 -17.16 -12.86 -6.51
CA GLU A 56 -18.41 -12.44 -5.88
C GLU A 56 -18.13 -12.19 -4.40
N VAL A 57 -17.97 -10.91 -4.05
CA VAL A 57 -17.81 -10.48 -2.66
C VAL A 57 -19.16 -10.04 -2.11
N ALA A 58 -19.57 -10.63 -0.99
CA ALA A 58 -20.77 -10.18 -0.28
C ALA A 58 -20.53 -8.79 0.32
N SER A 59 -21.54 -7.92 0.29
CA SER A 59 -21.44 -6.61 0.94
C SER A 59 -21.22 -6.76 2.44
N SER A 60 -20.23 -6.02 2.96
CA SER A 60 -19.96 -5.94 4.40
C SER A 60 -21.01 -5.13 5.15
N ALA A 61 -21.84 -4.33 4.45
CA ALA A 61 -22.91 -3.52 5.06
C ALA A 61 -23.95 -4.35 5.84
N ALA A 62 -24.07 -5.64 5.53
CA ALA A 62 -24.92 -6.60 6.25
C ALA A 62 -24.27 -7.20 7.51
N GLN A 63 -23.00 -6.89 7.79
CA GLN A 63 -22.26 -7.45 8.91
C GLN A 63 -22.29 -6.49 10.12
N PRO A 64 -22.71 -6.94 11.32
CA PRO A 64 -22.83 -6.05 12.48
C PRO A 64 -21.53 -5.35 12.88
N GLY A 65 -20.38 -6.05 12.81
CA GLY A 65 -19.08 -5.46 13.14
C GLY A 65 -18.72 -4.29 12.23
N TYR A 66 -18.84 -4.49 10.92
CA TYR A 66 -18.66 -3.42 9.93
C TYR A 66 -19.62 -2.26 10.16
N ALA A 67 -20.90 -2.55 10.42
CA ALA A 67 -21.90 -1.52 10.65
C ALA A 67 -21.63 -0.69 11.92
N GLN A 68 -21.04 -1.28 12.96
CA GLN A 68 -20.63 -0.58 14.18
C GLN A 68 -19.43 0.37 13.95
N ASP A 69 -18.49 -0.01 13.08
CA ASP A 69 -17.30 0.79 12.78
C ASP A 69 -17.53 1.83 11.66
N TYR A 70 -18.66 1.73 10.95
CA TYR A 70 -18.99 2.54 9.77
C TYR A 70 -18.85 4.07 9.98
N PRO A 71 -19.35 4.69 11.06
CA PRO A 71 -19.16 6.13 11.27
C PRO A 71 -17.68 6.54 11.29
N GLY A 72 -16.84 5.71 11.92
CA GLY A 72 -15.39 5.91 11.96
C GLY A 72 -14.74 5.75 10.59
N ALA A 73 -15.22 4.80 9.76
CA ALA A 73 -14.73 4.63 8.39
C ALA A 73 -15.01 5.88 7.52
N VAL A 74 -16.21 6.48 7.63
CA VAL A 74 -16.55 7.73 6.92
C VAL A 74 -15.65 8.88 7.39
N GLU A 75 -15.46 9.03 8.70
CA GLU A 75 -14.57 10.07 9.25
C GLU A 75 -13.12 9.89 8.79
N GLN A 76 -12.64 8.65 8.76
CA GLN A 76 -11.27 8.32 8.37
C GLN A 76 -10.99 8.69 6.91
N VAL A 77 -11.90 8.38 5.97
CA VAL A 77 -11.79 8.76 4.55
C VAL A 77 -11.68 10.29 4.39
N MET A 78 -12.47 11.06 5.14
CA MET A 78 -12.40 12.53 5.09
C MET A 78 -11.06 13.06 5.63
N LYS A 79 -10.54 12.45 6.71
CA LYS A 79 -9.22 12.80 7.28
C LYS A 79 -8.09 12.46 6.31
N ASP A 80 -8.16 11.29 5.68
CA ASP A 80 -7.16 10.83 4.72
C ASP A 80 -7.11 11.75 3.51
N PHE A 81 -8.26 12.06 2.90
CA PHE A 81 -8.35 13.04 1.82
C PHE A 81 -7.79 14.42 2.21
N GLY A 82 -8.09 14.90 3.43
CA GLY A 82 -7.56 16.15 3.95
C GLY A 82 -6.04 16.15 4.02
N ARG A 83 -5.46 15.09 4.59
CA ARG A 83 -4.01 14.90 4.71
C ARG A 83 -3.34 14.80 3.34
N GLU A 84 -3.94 14.07 2.40
CA GLU A 84 -3.39 13.91 1.06
C GLU A 84 -3.33 15.23 0.27
N ASP A 85 -4.35 16.08 0.37
CA ASP A 85 -4.34 17.43 -0.24
C ASP A 85 -3.25 18.32 0.39
N ASP A 86 -3.11 18.29 1.72
CA ASP A 86 -2.09 19.05 2.45
C ASP A 86 -0.66 18.57 2.13
N ASP A 87 -0.46 17.26 2.05
CA ASP A 87 0.82 16.64 1.65
C ASP A 87 1.15 16.99 0.20
N ALA A 88 0.20 16.86 -0.72
CA ALA A 88 0.37 17.21 -2.12
C ALA A 88 0.73 18.70 -2.29
N LYS A 89 0.07 19.58 -1.53
CA LYS A 89 0.36 21.02 -1.48
C LYS A 89 1.77 21.28 -0.98
N THR A 90 2.16 20.65 0.12
CA THR A 90 3.50 20.78 0.71
C THR A 90 4.57 20.37 -0.28
N LEU A 91 4.45 19.18 -0.86
CA LEU A 91 5.41 18.64 -1.83
C LEU A 91 5.52 19.54 -3.07
N SER A 92 4.38 19.92 -3.68
CA SER A 92 4.38 20.76 -4.88
C SER A 92 5.01 22.13 -4.63
N SER A 93 4.83 22.71 -3.43
CA SER A 93 5.45 24.00 -3.09
C SER A 93 6.98 23.93 -3.02
N GLY A 94 7.53 22.76 -2.67
CA GLY A 94 8.97 22.50 -2.60
C GLY A 94 9.67 22.55 -3.96
N PHE A 95 8.94 22.33 -5.07
CA PHE A 95 9.53 22.25 -6.42
C PHE A 95 10.32 23.51 -6.80
N SER A 96 9.89 24.68 -6.32
CA SER A 96 10.54 25.98 -6.57
C SER A 96 11.94 26.14 -5.94
N GLY A 97 12.35 25.20 -5.09
CA GLY A 97 13.69 25.16 -4.47
C GLY A 97 14.65 24.16 -5.11
N TYR A 98 14.15 23.20 -5.87
CA TYR A 98 14.94 22.04 -6.33
C TYR A 98 16.13 22.43 -7.19
N ASP A 99 15.97 23.43 -8.06
CA ASP A 99 17.02 23.89 -8.96
C ASP A 99 18.19 24.56 -8.22
N LYS A 100 17.97 25.06 -6.99
CA LYS A 100 18.98 25.74 -6.16
C LYS A 100 19.79 24.75 -5.33
N GLU A 101 19.28 23.54 -5.15
CA GLU A 101 19.96 22.49 -4.42
C GLU A 101 21.05 21.83 -5.27
N LEU A 102 20.96 21.91 -6.60
CA LEU A 102 21.88 21.26 -7.53
C LEU A 102 23.06 22.19 -7.89
N LYS A 103 24.29 21.64 -7.93
CA LYS A 103 25.51 22.46 -8.04
C LYS A 103 25.88 22.85 -9.47
N ALA A 104 25.81 21.92 -10.42
CA ALA A 104 25.93 22.17 -11.87
C ALA A 104 25.69 20.87 -12.67
N PRO A 105 24.50 20.25 -12.57
CA PRO A 105 24.21 19.03 -13.32
C PRO A 105 24.02 19.30 -14.82
N ASP A 106 23.92 18.24 -15.62
CA ASP A 106 23.28 18.34 -16.93
C ASP A 106 21.80 18.67 -16.74
N TRP A 107 21.40 19.92 -17.03
CA TRP A 107 20.04 20.41 -16.79
C TRP A 107 19.01 19.74 -17.69
N LYS A 108 19.42 19.23 -18.85
CA LYS A 108 18.53 18.43 -19.71
C LYS A 108 18.22 17.09 -19.05
N LEU A 109 19.24 16.44 -18.49
CA LEU A 109 19.09 15.20 -17.72
C LEU A 109 18.20 15.41 -16.49
N VAL A 110 18.38 16.52 -15.76
CA VAL A 110 17.53 16.85 -14.59
C VAL A 110 16.06 16.95 -14.99
N GLY A 111 15.74 17.72 -16.04
CA GLY A 111 14.36 17.85 -16.50
C GLY A 111 13.76 16.53 -16.99
N ASP A 112 14.57 15.66 -17.60
CA ASP A 112 14.13 14.29 -17.97
C ASP A 112 13.83 13.43 -16.73
N ILE A 113 14.65 13.50 -15.68
CA ILE A 113 14.44 12.80 -14.41
C ILE A 113 13.12 13.26 -13.77
N HIS A 114 12.89 14.57 -13.64
CA HIS A 114 11.68 15.10 -13.01
C HIS A 114 10.41 14.77 -13.82
N ARG A 115 10.45 14.84 -15.15
CA ARG A 115 9.34 14.38 -16.01
C ARG A 115 9.03 12.90 -15.76
N LYS A 116 10.07 12.07 -15.70
CA LYS A 116 9.91 10.62 -15.48
C LYS A 116 9.42 10.28 -14.08
N ALA A 117 9.80 11.06 -13.08
CA ALA A 117 9.27 10.94 -11.72
C ALA A 117 7.76 11.26 -11.69
N ASN A 118 7.35 12.34 -12.34
CA ASN A 118 5.94 12.72 -12.44
C ASN A 118 5.10 11.65 -13.15
N ASP A 119 5.62 11.07 -14.24
CA ASP A 119 4.95 9.98 -14.95
C ASP A 119 4.90 8.70 -14.12
N ALA A 120 5.99 8.38 -13.41
CA ALA A 120 6.05 7.20 -12.55
C ALA A 120 4.98 7.22 -11.46
N GLY A 121 4.74 8.37 -10.81
CA GLY A 121 3.73 8.51 -9.76
C GLY A 121 2.30 8.14 -10.19
N ARG A 122 2.01 8.17 -11.49
CA ARG A 122 0.70 7.81 -12.08
C ARG A 122 0.72 6.46 -12.78
N SER A 123 1.87 5.79 -12.81
CA SER A 123 2.00 4.50 -13.46
C SER A 123 1.37 3.41 -12.60
N ARG A 124 0.73 2.43 -13.24
CA ARG A 124 0.10 1.30 -12.54
C ARG A 124 1.09 0.55 -11.64
N ALA A 125 2.32 0.36 -12.12
CA ALA A 125 3.37 -0.34 -11.37
C ALA A 125 3.79 0.40 -10.09
N TYR A 126 3.76 1.74 -10.09
CA TYR A 126 4.01 2.53 -8.90
C TYR A 126 2.83 2.47 -7.93
N VAL A 127 1.59 2.59 -8.45
CA VAL A 127 0.36 2.49 -7.66
C VAL A 127 0.27 1.14 -6.94
N ASP A 128 0.39 0.03 -7.67
CA ASP A 128 0.36 -1.33 -7.10
C ASP A 128 1.41 -1.49 -5.98
N ARG A 129 2.63 -0.95 -6.21
CA ARG A 129 3.70 -1.02 -5.23
C ARG A 129 3.45 -0.11 -4.02
N ASN A 130 2.84 1.06 -4.23
CA ASN A 130 2.47 1.94 -3.13
C ASN A 130 1.40 1.28 -2.25
N GLU A 131 0.38 0.66 -2.84
CA GLU A 131 -0.64 -0.12 -2.13
C GLU A 131 -0.02 -1.26 -1.30
N GLU A 132 0.88 -2.06 -1.91
CA GLU A 132 1.62 -3.12 -1.20
C GLU A 132 2.40 -2.56 0.01
N ILE A 133 3.03 -1.39 -0.16
CA ILE A 133 3.85 -0.75 0.86
C ILE A 133 3.00 -0.17 1.99
N GLU A 134 1.90 0.51 1.68
CA GLU A 134 1.00 1.06 2.70
C GLU A 134 0.35 -0.06 3.51
N GLY A 135 -0.02 -1.19 2.88
CA GLY A 135 -0.46 -2.39 3.60
C GLY A 135 0.60 -2.96 4.54
N ALA A 136 1.84 -3.08 4.08
CA ALA A 136 2.96 -3.53 4.91
C ALA A 136 3.27 -2.57 6.06
N ARG A 137 3.17 -1.25 5.81
CA ARG A 137 3.35 -0.20 6.81
C ARG A 137 2.25 -0.26 7.86
N ALA A 138 0.99 -0.39 7.45
CA ALA A 138 -0.15 -0.50 8.35
C ALA A 138 -0.02 -1.71 9.28
N PHE A 139 0.32 -2.88 8.72
CA PHE A 139 0.61 -4.08 9.51
C PHE A 139 1.75 -3.85 10.50
N PHE A 140 2.88 -3.30 10.02
CA PHE A 140 4.04 -3.07 10.89
C PHE A 140 3.70 -2.13 12.04
N THR A 141 3.04 -1.01 11.78
CA THR A 141 2.62 -0.05 12.81
C THR A 141 1.68 -0.69 13.83
N ALA A 142 0.73 -1.52 13.39
CA ALA A 142 -0.22 -2.18 14.27
C ALA A 142 0.46 -3.20 15.21
N GLU A 143 1.45 -3.92 14.71
CA GLU A 143 2.12 -5.00 15.45
C GLU A 143 3.44 -4.59 16.12
N GLN A 144 3.92 -3.36 15.85
CA GLN A 144 5.25 -2.92 16.24
C GLN A 144 5.50 -3.07 17.74
N ASP A 145 4.55 -2.64 18.57
CA ASP A 145 4.73 -2.65 20.03
C ASP A 145 4.89 -4.07 20.58
N GLU A 146 4.09 -5.03 20.10
CA GLU A 146 4.20 -6.42 20.53
C GLU A 146 5.49 -7.07 19.99
N ILE A 147 5.87 -6.77 18.74
CA ILE A 147 7.14 -7.23 18.17
C ILE A 147 8.32 -6.70 19.01
N VAL A 148 8.35 -5.40 19.29
CA VAL A 148 9.40 -4.74 20.07
C VAL A 148 9.44 -5.30 21.49
N LYS A 149 8.31 -5.52 22.13
CA LYS A 149 8.23 -6.12 23.46
C LYS A 149 8.82 -7.53 23.49
N LYS A 150 8.50 -8.38 22.51
CA LYS A 150 8.99 -9.77 22.45
C LYS A 150 10.46 -9.84 22.07
N VAL A 151 10.85 -9.15 21.00
CA VAL A 151 12.23 -9.17 20.48
C VAL A 151 13.18 -8.40 21.41
N GLY A 152 12.79 -7.19 21.83
CA GLY A 152 13.51 -6.38 22.79
C GLY A 152 13.65 -7.07 24.14
N GLY A 153 12.56 -7.65 24.67
CA GLY A 153 12.61 -8.43 25.92
C GLY A 153 13.55 -9.63 25.84
N SER A 154 13.54 -10.36 24.71
CA SER A 154 14.44 -11.50 24.50
C SER A 154 15.91 -11.07 24.39
N ALA A 155 16.18 -9.96 23.70
CA ALA A 155 17.53 -9.40 23.57
C ALA A 155 18.07 -8.89 24.92
N THR A 156 17.26 -8.12 25.66
CA THR A 156 17.57 -7.66 27.02
C THR A 156 17.84 -8.85 27.96
N TYR A 157 17.02 -9.91 27.88
CA TYR A 157 17.22 -11.12 28.66
C TYR A 157 18.54 -11.82 28.34
N ALA A 158 18.89 -11.98 27.05
CA ALA A 158 20.15 -12.57 26.63
C ALA A 158 21.38 -11.74 27.08
N CYS A 159 21.26 -10.42 27.10
CA CYS A 159 22.29 -9.53 27.67
C CYS A 159 22.47 -9.75 29.18
N LYS A 160 21.36 -9.83 29.92
CA LYS A 160 21.38 -10.10 31.38
C LYS A 160 22.03 -11.44 31.69
N GLN A 161 21.74 -12.48 30.91
CA GLN A 161 22.39 -13.79 31.06
C GLN A 161 23.92 -13.74 30.90
N LYS A 162 24.43 -12.77 30.15
CA LYS A 162 25.87 -12.55 29.95
C LYS A 162 26.47 -11.53 30.93
N GLY A 163 25.71 -11.12 31.95
CA GLY A 163 26.16 -10.18 32.98
C GLY A 163 26.09 -8.71 32.58
N ALA A 164 25.42 -8.38 31.46
CA ALA A 164 25.19 -6.99 31.05
C ALA A 164 23.76 -6.56 31.43
N ASP A 165 23.62 -5.55 32.26
CA ASP A 165 22.31 -4.96 32.62
C ASP A 165 22.01 -3.77 31.70
N THR A 166 21.51 -4.07 30.50
CA THR A 166 21.18 -3.08 29.48
C THR A 166 19.83 -3.42 28.87
N ASP A 167 18.90 -2.46 28.85
CA ASP A 167 17.65 -2.60 28.12
C ASP A 167 17.84 -2.23 26.65
N LEU A 168 17.50 -3.16 25.77
CA LEU A 168 17.63 -3.04 24.32
C LEU A 168 16.30 -2.74 23.62
N SER A 169 15.19 -2.61 24.36
CA SER A 169 13.85 -2.36 23.79
C SER A 169 13.82 -1.14 22.84
N GLY A 170 14.35 0.00 23.29
CA GLY A 170 14.42 1.23 22.49
C GLY A 170 15.33 1.11 21.25
N THR A 171 16.47 0.42 21.37
CA THR A 171 17.37 0.16 20.24
C THR A 171 16.70 -0.74 19.20
N VAL A 172 16.03 -1.81 19.64
CA VAL A 172 15.29 -2.71 18.76
C VAL A 172 14.18 -1.98 18.03
N SER A 173 13.38 -1.17 18.75
CA SER A 173 12.30 -0.38 18.15
C SER A 173 12.83 0.53 17.04
N ARG A 174 13.83 1.34 17.35
CA ARG A 174 14.44 2.27 16.39
C ARG A 174 15.04 1.55 15.17
N SER A 175 15.86 0.52 15.40
CA SER A 175 16.51 -0.21 14.31
C SER A 175 15.50 -0.93 13.42
N LEU A 176 14.42 -1.46 13.99
CA LEU A 176 13.38 -2.13 13.23
C LEU A 176 12.60 -1.14 12.36
N SER A 177 12.17 0.00 12.92
CA SER A 177 11.54 1.09 12.15
C SER A 177 12.42 1.54 11.00
N GLU A 178 13.68 1.89 11.27
CA GLU A 178 14.59 2.41 10.25
C GLU A 178 14.84 1.39 9.13
N VAL A 179 14.96 0.10 9.45
CA VAL A 179 15.17 -0.95 8.44
C VAL A 179 13.92 -1.17 7.62
N VAL A 180 12.74 -1.25 8.25
CA VAL A 180 11.47 -1.43 7.54
C VAL A 180 11.22 -0.25 6.60
N GLU A 181 11.33 0.98 7.09
CA GLU A 181 11.13 2.19 6.28
C GLU A 181 12.07 2.22 5.06
N LYS A 182 13.37 1.97 5.25
CA LYS A 182 14.35 1.92 4.15
C LYS A 182 14.04 0.83 3.12
N GLN A 183 13.57 -0.34 3.57
CA GLN A 183 13.20 -1.42 2.66
C GLN A 183 11.94 -1.08 1.86
N LEU A 184 10.96 -0.45 2.49
CA LEU A 184 9.75 0.02 1.79
C LEU A 184 10.08 1.12 0.78
N GLU A 185 10.88 2.11 1.19
CA GLU A 185 11.35 3.19 0.30
C GLU A 185 12.11 2.63 -0.91
N LYS A 186 13.08 1.73 -0.70
CA LYS A 186 13.81 1.07 -1.77
C LYS A 186 12.86 0.36 -2.75
N ARG A 187 11.88 -0.39 -2.22
CA ARG A 187 10.91 -1.13 -3.04
C ARG A 187 10.00 -0.22 -3.87
N LEU A 188 9.73 1.00 -3.40
CA LEU A 188 8.98 2.00 -4.16
C LEU A 188 9.85 2.62 -5.26
N ARG A 189 11.10 2.95 -4.94
CA ARG A 189 12.10 3.48 -5.89
C ARG A 189 12.34 2.55 -7.07
N GLU A 190 12.33 1.23 -6.83
CA GLU A 190 12.40 0.20 -7.88
C GLU A 190 11.26 0.29 -8.92
N ARG A 191 10.17 0.99 -8.61
CA ARG A 191 9.03 1.26 -9.52
C ARG A 191 8.94 2.71 -9.97
N ASN A 192 9.95 3.52 -9.67
CA ASN A 192 10.06 4.89 -10.16
C ASN A 192 11.15 4.98 -11.24
N ALA A 193 10.72 5.13 -12.49
CA ALA A 193 11.62 5.15 -13.66
C ALA A 193 12.69 6.25 -13.61
N ALA A 194 12.48 7.31 -12.82
CA ALA A 194 13.49 8.35 -12.62
C ALA A 194 14.76 7.81 -11.92
N HIS A 195 14.61 6.88 -10.97
CA HIS A 195 15.76 6.28 -10.26
C HIS A 195 16.63 5.47 -11.20
N GLU A 196 16.03 4.77 -12.18
CA GLU A 196 16.80 4.05 -13.19
C GLU A 196 17.64 4.98 -14.07
N ILE A 197 17.12 6.19 -14.37
CA ILE A 197 17.86 7.20 -15.13
C ILE A 197 19.02 7.77 -14.31
N ILE A 198 18.78 8.08 -13.03
CA ILE A 198 19.81 8.55 -12.11
C ILE A 198 20.94 7.50 -12.00
N ASP A 199 20.59 6.23 -11.82
CA ASP A 199 21.57 5.15 -11.69
C ASP A 199 22.41 4.98 -12.96
N ARG A 200 21.78 5.07 -14.14
CA ARG A 200 22.48 5.00 -15.43
C ARG A 200 23.49 6.15 -15.64
N HIS A 201 23.21 7.32 -15.09
CA HIS A 201 24.08 8.51 -15.21
C HIS A 201 24.85 8.82 -13.92
N ARG A 202 24.95 7.85 -12.98
CA ARG A 202 25.57 8.06 -11.67
C ARG A 202 27.04 8.47 -11.73
N ASN A 203 27.75 8.11 -12.80
CA ASN A 203 29.15 8.50 -13.03
C ASN A 203 29.30 9.91 -13.63
N GLU A 204 28.22 10.45 -14.22
CA GLU A 204 28.16 11.78 -14.82
C GLU A 204 27.63 12.82 -13.82
N LEU A 205 26.81 12.37 -12.86
CA LEU A 205 26.33 13.17 -11.75
C LEU A 205 27.36 13.21 -10.61
N SER A 206 27.45 14.35 -9.92
CA SER A 206 28.17 14.37 -8.64
C SER A 206 27.40 13.51 -7.62
N LYS A 207 28.11 12.93 -6.63
CA LYS A 207 27.47 12.13 -5.56
C LYS A 207 26.38 12.93 -4.82
N GLU A 208 26.58 14.23 -4.68
CA GLU A 208 25.65 15.12 -4.00
C GLU A 208 24.42 15.42 -4.86
N ASP A 209 24.61 15.71 -6.15
CA ASP A 209 23.48 15.97 -7.07
C ASP A 209 22.66 14.69 -7.28
N ALA A 210 23.29 13.52 -7.42
CA ALA A 210 22.59 12.25 -7.53
C ALA A 210 21.68 11.98 -6.32
N ALA A 211 22.19 12.17 -5.09
CA ALA A 211 21.39 11.99 -3.88
C ALA A 211 20.22 12.98 -3.78
N LYS A 212 20.42 14.24 -4.21
CA LYS A 212 19.36 15.24 -4.25
C LYS A 212 18.30 14.89 -5.30
N LEU A 213 18.71 14.46 -6.48
CA LEU A 213 17.81 14.03 -7.55
C LEU A 213 16.97 12.81 -7.17
N GLU A 214 17.53 11.85 -6.42
CA GLU A 214 16.76 10.73 -5.87
C GLU A 214 15.61 11.22 -4.98
N VAL A 215 15.89 12.14 -4.06
CA VAL A 215 14.89 12.71 -3.14
C VAL A 215 13.84 13.52 -3.92
N GLN A 216 14.27 14.37 -4.86
CA GLN A 216 13.37 15.16 -5.69
C GLN A 216 12.47 14.26 -6.55
N ALA A 217 13.03 13.18 -7.12
CA ALA A 217 12.26 12.21 -7.89
C ALA A 217 11.21 11.48 -7.03
N ASP A 218 11.52 11.14 -5.78
CA ASP A 218 10.54 10.56 -4.86
C ASP A 218 9.42 11.54 -4.53
N GLN A 219 9.77 12.80 -4.23
CA GLN A 219 8.80 13.83 -3.87
C GLN A 219 7.86 14.19 -5.03
N ILE A 220 8.39 14.30 -6.26
CA ILE A 220 7.60 14.54 -7.46
C ILE A 220 6.67 13.36 -7.76
N ALA A 221 7.20 12.13 -7.69
CA ALA A 221 6.38 10.93 -7.91
C ALA A 221 5.27 10.81 -6.86
N ARG A 222 5.57 11.09 -5.58
CA ARG A 222 4.57 11.09 -4.51
C ARG A 222 3.53 12.18 -4.69
N ALA A 223 3.90 13.42 -5.01
CA ALA A 223 2.95 14.49 -5.27
C ALA A 223 2.01 14.15 -6.43
N SER A 224 2.57 13.59 -7.51
CA SER A 224 1.82 13.13 -8.67
C SER A 224 0.86 11.99 -8.33
N TYR A 225 1.29 11.00 -7.54
CA TYR A 225 0.43 9.91 -7.03
C TYR A 225 -0.74 10.46 -6.21
N LEU A 226 -0.48 11.37 -5.27
CA LEU A 226 -1.51 11.91 -4.39
C LEU A 226 -2.63 12.61 -5.17
N VAL A 227 -2.28 13.54 -6.06
CA VAL A 227 -3.28 14.38 -6.76
C VAL A 227 -4.04 13.67 -7.88
N HIS A 228 -3.46 12.59 -8.42
CA HIS A 228 -4.04 11.89 -9.57
C HIS A 228 -4.65 10.53 -9.22
N ILE A 229 -4.23 9.91 -8.11
CA ILE A 229 -4.66 8.56 -7.71
C ILE A 229 -5.32 8.62 -6.34
N ALA A 230 -4.55 8.84 -5.26
CA ALA A 230 -5.03 8.67 -3.88
C ALA A 230 -6.27 9.53 -3.57
N MET A 231 -6.22 10.82 -3.88
CA MET A 231 -7.35 11.73 -3.63
C MET A 231 -8.62 11.33 -4.43
N VAL A 232 -8.44 10.75 -5.62
CA VAL A 232 -9.55 10.26 -6.46
C VAL A 232 -10.12 8.97 -5.88
N GLU A 233 -9.26 8.07 -5.41
CA GLU A 233 -9.65 6.83 -4.73
C GLU A 233 -10.44 7.11 -3.44
N GLU A 234 -9.99 8.07 -2.63
CA GLU A 234 -10.72 8.46 -1.41
C GLU A 234 -12.10 9.06 -1.73
N LYS A 235 -12.24 9.80 -2.84
CA LYS A 235 -13.56 10.26 -3.30
C LYS A 235 -14.47 9.09 -3.68
N VAL A 236 -13.95 8.13 -4.44
CA VAL A 236 -14.71 6.93 -4.84
C VAL A 236 -15.12 6.12 -3.61
N ARG A 237 -14.19 5.97 -2.65
CA ARG A 237 -14.43 5.28 -1.38
C ARG A 237 -15.48 5.97 -0.52
N LEU A 238 -15.44 7.30 -0.40
CA LEU A 238 -16.45 8.06 0.33
C LEU A 238 -17.83 7.86 -0.29
N ARG A 239 -17.93 7.92 -1.62
CA ARG A 239 -19.20 7.69 -2.33
C ARG A 239 -19.75 6.30 -2.06
N ALA A 240 -18.91 5.26 -2.16
CA ALA A 240 -19.32 3.90 -1.87
C ALA A 240 -19.86 3.76 -0.43
N LEU A 241 -19.16 4.34 0.56
CA LEU A 241 -19.66 4.37 1.94
C LEU A 241 -21.03 5.05 2.02
N LEU A 242 -21.21 6.23 1.41
CA LEU A 242 -22.47 6.97 1.44
C LEU A 242 -23.64 6.19 0.80
N GLU A 243 -23.37 5.37 -0.23
CA GLU A 243 -24.35 4.52 -0.89
C GLU A 243 -24.78 3.32 -0.01
N GLU A 244 -23.89 2.81 0.83
CA GLU A 244 -24.17 1.68 1.76
C GLU A 244 -24.95 2.07 3.02
N ALA A 245 -25.09 3.38 3.28
CA ALA A 245 -25.56 3.94 4.54
C ALA A 245 -26.90 3.37 5.05
N GLU A 246 -27.88 3.23 4.16
CA GLU A 246 -29.22 2.75 4.53
C GLU A 246 -29.21 1.27 4.92
N GLN A 247 -28.38 0.45 4.25
CA GLN A 247 -28.20 -0.95 4.62
C GLN A 247 -27.49 -1.06 5.97
N VAL A 248 -26.50 -0.21 6.24
CA VAL A 248 -25.80 -0.16 7.54
C VAL A 248 -26.77 0.17 8.68
N LYS A 249 -27.64 1.17 8.51
CA LYS A 249 -28.67 1.52 9.51
C LYS A 249 -29.58 0.35 9.82
N LYS A 250 -30.05 -0.33 8.77
CA LYS A 250 -30.89 -1.52 8.92
C LYS A 250 -30.16 -2.65 9.66
N THR A 251 -28.91 -2.93 9.31
CA THR A 251 -28.09 -3.94 9.98
C THR A 251 -27.93 -3.64 11.47
N LEU A 252 -27.71 -2.38 11.85
CA LEU A 252 -27.65 -1.98 13.27
C LEU A 252 -28.98 -2.20 13.99
N ASP A 253 -30.11 -1.89 13.34
CA ASP A 253 -31.44 -2.11 13.90
C ASP A 253 -31.77 -3.59 14.10
N ASP A 254 -31.52 -4.41 13.08
CA ASP A 254 -31.71 -5.85 13.11
C ASP A 254 -30.81 -6.47 14.20
N TYR A 255 -29.54 -6.06 14.27
CA TYR A 255 -28.59 -6.53 15.28
C TYR A 255 -29.02 -6.18 16.71
N ILE A 256 -29.48 -4.94 16.96
CA ILE A 256 -30.01 -4.54 18.27
C ILE A 256 -31.23 -5.37 18.66
N ALA A 257 -32.13 -5.65 17.72
CA ALA A 257 -33.32 -6.46 17.97
C ALA A 257 -32.95 -7.92 18.30
N GLU A 258 -32.02 -8.52 17.54
CA GLU A 258 -31.53 -9.88 17.77
C GLU A 258 -30.82 -10.02 19.12
N GLU A 259 -29.95 -9.08 19.47
CA GLU A 259 -29.25 -9.10 20.75
C GLU A 259 -30.22 -8.94 21.93
N ARG A 260 -31.26 -8.10 21.83
CA ARG A 260 -32.30 -8.01 22.87
C ARG A 260 -33.01 -9.35 23.08
N VAL A 261 -33.31 -10.06 22.01
CA VAL A 261 -33.91 -11.41 22.08
C VAL A 261 -32.91 -12.41 22.69
N HIS A 262 -31.63 -12.31 22.37
CA HIS A 262 -30.59 -13.18 22.92
C HIS A 262 -30.40 -12.95 24.43
N GLY A 263 -30.25 -11.70 24.87
CA GLY A 263 -30.07 -11.34 26.28
C GLY A 263 -31.27 -11.75 27.15
N THR A 264 -32.50 -11.60 26.65
CA THR A 264 -33.71 -12.01 27.39
C THR A 264 -33.85 -13.54 27.53
N LYS A 265 -33.27 -14.32 26.61
CA LYS A 265 -33.27 -15.79 26.65
C LYS A 265 -32.15 -16.39 27.48
N SER A 266 -31.14 -15.62 27.89
CA SER A 266 -30.03 -16.15 28.67
C SER A 266 -30.36 -16.22 30.16
N ASP A 267 -30.06 -17.36 30.78
CA ASP A 267 -30.17 -17.54 32.24
C ASP A 267 -28.92 -17.05 32.98
N LYS A 268 -27.82 -16.76 32.27
CA LYS A 268 -26.55 -16.32 32.86
C LYS A 268 -26.41 -14.81 32.85
N GLU A 269 -26.19 -14.22 34.01
CA GLU A 269 -26.01 -12.77 34.18
C GLU A 269 -24.83 -12.22 33.35
N ALA A 270 -23.74 -12.99 33.21
CA ALA A 270 -22.59 -12.61 32.40
C ALA A 270 -22.94 -12.45 30.91
N ASP A 271 -23.82 -13.31 30.39
CA ASP A 271 -24.24 -13.28 28.98
C ASP A 271 -25.21 -12.13 28.73
N LYS A 272 -26.11 -11.84 29.69
CA LYS A 272 -26.98 -10.65 29.66
C LYS A 272 -26.15 -9.37 29.59
N LYS A 273 -25.19 -9.22 30.51
CA LYS A 273 -24.29 -8.06 30.54
C LYS A 273 -23.47 -7.91 29.25
N ALA A 274 -23.02 -9.02 28.68
CA ALA A 274 -22.29 -8.99 27.40
C ALA A 274 -23.19 -8.57 26.23
N SER A 275 -24.47 -8.99 26.22
CA SER A 275 -25.44 -8.57 25.23
C SER A 275 -25.80 -7.07 25.38
N ASP A 276 -26.02 -6.60 26.61
CA ASP A 276 -26.25 -5.17 26.89
C ASP A 276 -25.09 -4.30 26.38
N ALA A 277 -23.84 -4.72 26.59
CA ALA A 277 -22.66 -4.02 26.07
C ALA A 277 -22.59 -4.02 24.53
N ARG A 278 -23.08 -5.07 23.86
CA ARG A 278 -23.16 -5.11 22.39
C ARG A 278 -24.28 -4.20 21.85
N ILE A 279 -25.44 -4.19 22.51
CA ILE A 279 -26.55 -3.28 22.22
C ILE A 279 -26.14 -1.82 22.40
N GLU A 280 -25.44 -1.50 23.49
CA GLU A 280 -24.97 -0.15 23.77
C GLU A 280 -24.03 0.34 22.66
N ARG A 281 -23.03 -0.46 22.28
CA ARG A 281 -22.12 -0.12 21.17
C ARG A 281 -22.86 0.09 19.85
N ALA A 282 -23.79 -0.81 19.50
CA ALA A 282 -24.59 -0.67 18.28
C ALA A 282 -25.48 0.58 18.31
N THR A 283 -26.06 0.91 19.47
CA THR A 283 -26.90 2.11 19.65
C THR A 283 -26.07 3.39 19.52
N GLN A 284 -24.86 3.41 20.09
CA GLN A 284 -23.93 4.52 19.95
C GLN A 284 -23.50 4.72 18.49
N ALA A 285 -23.11 3.64 17.80
CA ALA A 285 -22.77 3.70 16.38
C ALA A 285 -23.95 4.22 15.54
N LYS A 286 -25.16 3.69 15.76
CA LYS A 286 -26.38 4.13 15.06
C LYS A 286 -26.63 5.63 15.26
N ALA A 287 -26.47 6.14 16.47
CA ALA A 287 -26.67 7.55 16.78
C ALA A 287 -25.66 8.48 16.05
N GLN A 288 -24.51 7.95 15.65
CA GLN A 288 -23.47 8.71 14.93
C GLN A 288 -23.62 8.66 13.40
N VAL A 289 -24.34 7.67 12.85
CA VAL A 289 -24.44 7.47 11.39
C VAL A 289 -24.94 8.73 10.69
N ASP A 290 -26.05 9.33 11.11
CA ASP A 290 -26.61 10.49 10.42
C ASP A 290 -25.67 11.71 10.43
N GLY A 291 -24.93 11.90 11.53
CA GLY A 291 -23.89 12.94 11.62
C GLY A 291 -22.73 12.69 10.64
N ALA A 292 -22.24 11.45 10.59
CA ALA A 292 -21.18 11.05 9.66
C ALA A 292 -21.63 11.19 8.20
N LEU A 293 -22.88 10.85 7.87
CA LEU A 293 -23.43 11.01 6.51
C LEU A 293 -23.57 12.48 6.12
N ALA A 294 -24.01 13.34 7.03
CA ALA A 294 -24.11 14.77 6.77
C ALA A 294 -22.74 15.37 6.44
N GLN A 295 -21.73 15.07 7.26
CA GLN A 295 -20.35 15.50 7.03
C GLN A 295 -19.76 14.92 5.74
N GLY A 296 -19.96 13.62 5.50
CA GLY A 296 -19.48 12.92 4.30
C GLY A 296 -20.06 13.51 3.02
N ARG A 297 -21.38 13.78 2.97
CA ARG A 297 -22.03 14.41 1.82
C ARG A 297 -21.53 15.83 1.57
N GLU A 298 -21.32 16.61 2.63
CA GLU A 298 -20.75 17.96 2.49
C GLU A 298 -19.33 17.90 1.93
N MET A 299 -18.51 16.95 2.39
CA MET A 299 -17.16 16.76 1.87
C MET A 299 -17.17 16.27 0.42
N GLU A 300 -18.00 15.29 0.06
CA GLU A 300 -18.09 14.73 -1.30
C GLU A 300 -18.35 15.83 -2.34
N GLN A 301 -19.23 16.80 -2.02
CA GLN A 301 -19.51 17.95 -2.89
C GLN A 301 -18.29 18.83 -3.16
N LYS A 302 -17.35 18.89 -2.22
CA LYS A 302 -16.13 19.72 -2.29
C LYS A 302 -14.92 18.95 -2.85
N MET A 303 -14.92 17.61 -2.81
CA MET A 303 -13.77 16.80 -3.20
C MET A 303 -13.36 17.01 -4.65
N GLU A 304 -14.31 17.10 -5.59
CA GLU A 304 -13.99 17.28 -7.02
C GLU A 304 -13.25 18.60 -7.30
N GLU A 305 -13.73 19.69 -6.71
CA GLU A 305 -13.10 21.01 -6.83
C GLU A 305 -11.70 21.00 -6.23
N ARG A 306 -11.55 20.38 -5.04
CA ARG A 306 -10.25 20.25 -4.37
C ARG A 306 -9.25 19.39 -5.15
N ILE A 307 -9.70 18.26 -5.72
CA ILE A 307 -8.88 17.42 -6.61
C ILE A 307 -8.42 18.24 -7.81
N THR A 308 -9.34 18.94 -8.49
CA THR A 308 -9.01 19.76 -9.66
C THR A 308 -8.01 20.86 -9.30
N ALA A 309 -8.20 21.53 -8.16
CA ALA A 309 -7.29 22.55 -7.66
C ALA A 309 -5.90 21.99 -7.31
N ALA A 310 -5.84 20.81 -6.69
CA ALA A 310 -4.59 20.13 -6.35
C ALA A 310 -3.82 19.70 -7.62
N GLN A 311 -4.51 19.10 -8.60
CA GLN A 311 -3.93 18.74 -9.89
C GLN A 311 -3.39 19.95 -10.65
N LYS A 312 -4.15 21.05 -10.66
CA LYS A 312 -3.70 22.32 -11.27
C LYS A 312 -2.46 22.85 -10.57
N ARG A 313 -2.45 22.90 -9.23
CA ARG A 313 -1.31 23.38 -8.43
C ARG A 313 -0.05 22.55 -8.70
N HIS A 314 -0.17 21.22 -8.70
CA HIS A 314 0.93 20.30 -9.02
C HIS A 314 1.46 20.55 -10.43
N LYS A 315 0.57 20.65 -11.42
CA LYS A 315 0.94 20.92 -12.80
C LYS A 315 1.67 22.25 -12.96
N GLU A 316 1.14 23.34 -12.38
CA GLU A 316 1.77 24.66 -12.46
C GLU A 316 3.15 24.67 -11.78
N ALA A 317 3.30 24.00 -10.63
CA ALA A 317 4.58 23.89 -9.95
C ALA A 317 5.60 23.09 -10.77
N LEU A 318 5.20 21.98 -11.37
CA LEU A 318 6.06 21.15 -12.22
C LEU A 318 6.44 21.88 -13.52
N ASP A 319 5.48 22.51 -14.20
CA ASP A 319 5.72 23.28 -15.42
C ASP A 319 6.70 24.44 -15.15
N ALA A 320 6.58 25.11 -13.99
CA ALA A 320 7.50 26.16 -13.58
C ALA A 320 8.93 25.64 -13.31
N LEU A 321 9.06 24.49 -12.63
CA LEU A 321 10.34 23.83 -12.39
C LEU A 321 11.02 23.45 -13.72
N LEU A 322 10.31 22.77 -14.62
CA LEU A 322 10.83 22.37 -15.92
C LEU A 322 11.22 23.58 -16.79
N ALA A 323 10.47 24.69 -16.71
CA ALA A 323 10.83 25.92 -17.42
C ALA A 323 12.14 26.55 -16.91
N VAL A 324 12.40 26.49 -15.60
CA VAL A 324 13.69 26.92 -15.02
C VAL A 324 14.83 26.05 -15.53
N GLU A 325 14.63 24.75 -15.58
CA GLU A 325 15.64 23.78 -16.04
C GLU A 325 15.93 23.92 -17.53
N ASP A 326 14.90 24.05 -18.38
CA ASP A 326 15.05 24.30 -19.80
C ASP A 326 15.82 25.61 -20.05
N LYS A 327 15.57 26.66 -19.23
CA LYS A 327 16.33 27.91 -19.31
C LYS A 327 17.80 27.69 -18.94
N LYS A 328 18.08 27.00 -17.83
CA LYS A 328 19.46 26.69 -17.42
C LYS A 328 20.20 25.80 -18.44
N ALA A 329 19.49 24.87 -19.07
CA ALA A 329 20.04 24.03 -20.13
C ALA A 329 20.43 24.86 -21.37
N LYS A 330 19.60 25.84 -21.77
CA LYS A 330 19.92 26.79 -22.85
C LYS A 330 21.10 27.68 -22.49
N ASP A 331 21.09 28.27 -21.30
CA ASP A 331 22.17 29.17 -20.83
C ASP A 331 23.52 28.43 -20.72
N SER A 332 23.48 27.11 -20.47
CA SER A 332 24.66 26.25 -20.39
C SER A 332 25.06 25.62 -21.73
N GLY A 333 24.37 25.92 -22.84
CA GLY A 333 24.63 25.35 -24.16
C GLY A 333 24.26 23.87 -24.34
N GLN A 334 23.47 23.31 -23.42
CA GLN A 334 22.99 21.91 -23.45
C GLN A 334 21.76 21.72 -24.37
N MET A 335 21.06 22.81 -24.71
CA MET A 335 20.02 22.85 -25.74
C MET A 335 20.45 23.76 -26.89
N LYS A 336 20.30 23.28 -28.13
CA LYS A 336 20.53 24.05 -29.35
C LYS A 336 19.29 24.81 -29.80
#